data_AF-A0A367ZJU4-F1
#
_entry.id   AF-A0A367ZJU4-F1
#
_cell.length_a   1.000
_cell.length_b   1.000
_cell.length_c   1.000
_cell.angle_alpha   90.00
_cell.angle_beta   90.00
_cell.angle_gamma   90.00
#
_symmetry.space_group_name_H-M   'P 1'
#
loop_
_entity.id
_entity.type
_entity.pdbx_description
1 polymer ?
#
loop_
_entity_poly.entity_id
_entity_poly.type
_entity_poly.pdbx_seq_one_letter_code
_entity_poly.pdbx_strand_id
1 'polypeptide(L)'
;MYKIVEGLVNELKKENTEFHFNTEIVGYVNNEEVIESLIDQNVNKWSSDIFVINSDAAFFRNKIFKHKKYSDNRLSEMTWTMGYLTFYIGLKCKLPQIYHHNYYLGNNYEEYANNIMQNPDSLQKPYYYVNVLSKHNIECAPEGG
;
A
#
# COMPACT_ATOMS: atom_id res chain seq x y z
N MET A 1 12.25 5.50 4.95
CA MET A 1 11.46 4.55 4.16
C MET A 1 11.68 4.70 2.66
N TYR A 2 11.40 5.85 2.04
CA TYR A 2 11.51 6.02 0.58
C TYR A 2 12.91 5.69 0.01
N LYS A 3 13.98 6.16 0.67
CA LYS A 3 15.38 5.89 0.27
C LYS A 3 15.74 4.40 0.22
N ILE A 4 15.04 3.55 0.97
CA ILE A 4 15.24 2.09 0.92
C ILE A 4 14.79 1.56 -0.45
N VAL A 5 13.61 1.99 -0.90
CA VAL A 5 13.07 1.60 -2.22
C VAL A 5 13.97 2.13 -3.32
N GLU A 6 14.40 3.39 -3.26
CA GLU A 6 15.34 3.95 -4.23
C GLU A 6 16.66 3.15 -4.27
N GLY A 7 17.18 2.76 -3.10
CA GLY A 7 18.36 1.91 -2.99
C GLY A 7 18.18 0.56 -3.69
N LEU A 8 17.07 -0.13 -3.43
CA LEU A 8 16.77 -1.43 -4.05
C LEU A 8 16.60 -1.32 -5.57
N VAL A 9 15.86 -0.31 -6.05
CA VAL A 9 15.68 -0.07 -7.48
C VAL A 9 17.02 0.23 -8.15
N ASN A 10 17.87 1.02 -7.51
CA ASN A 10 19.20 1.33 -8.04
C ASN A 10 20.10 0.09 -8.10
N GLU A 11 20.03 -0.80 -7.12
CA GLU A 11 20.79 -2.04 -7.14
C GLU A 11 20.34 -2.97 -8.26
N LEU A 12 19.03 -3.17 -8.43
CA LEU A 12 18.48 -4.00 -9.51
C LEU A 12 18.82 -3.46 -10.90
N LYS A 13 18.88 -2.13 -11.06
CA LYS A 13 19.31 -1.51 -12.32
C LYS A 13 20.77 -1.81 -12.67
N LYS A 14 21.66 -2.00 -11.69
CA LYS A 14 23.06 -2.41 -11.95
C LYS A 14 23.11 -3.82 -12.52
N GLU A 15 22.17 -4.67 -12.10
CA GLU A 15 21.98 -6.02 -12.62
C GLU A 15 21.15 -6.05 -13.93
N ASN A 16 21.06 -4.93 -14.64
CA ASN A 16 20.33 -4.77 -15.90
C ASN A 16 18.82 -5.13 -15.81
N THR A 17 18.22 -5.01 -14.63
CA THR A 17 16.76 -5.18 -14.49
C THR A 17 16.03 -4.01 -15.15
N GLU A 18 15.10 -4.32 -16.05
CA GLU A 18 14.25 -3.33 -16.71
C GLU A 18 13.02 -2.99 -15.84
N PHE A 19 12.66 -1.71 -15.81
CA PHE A 19 11.48 -1.21 -15.08
C PHE A 19 10.58 -0.45 -16.04
N HIS A 20 9.36 -0.94 -16.23
CA HIS A 20 8.32 -0.29 -17.00
C HIS A 20 7.30 0.35 -16.05
N PHE A 21 7.40 1.67 -15.88
CA PHE A 21 6.48 2.44 -15.05
C PHE A 21 5.29 2.94 -15.87
N ASN A 22 4.18 3.23 -15.19
CA ASN A 22 2.92 3.62 -15.83
C ASN A 22 2.41 2.56 -16.81
N THR A 23 2.65 1.28 -16.49
CA THR A 23 2.24 0.11 -17.27
C THR A 23 1.34 -0.74 -16.37
N GLU A 24 0.03 -0.53 -16.46
CA GLU A 24 -0.96 -1.27 -15.71
C GLU A 24 -1.33 -2.55 -16.47
N ILE A 25 -1.16 -3.71 -15.84
CA ILE A 25 -1.61 -4.98 -16.40
C ILE A 25 -3.13 -5.09 -16.25
N VAL A 26 -3.83 -5.23 -17.37
CA VAL A 26 -5.30 -5.29 -17.44
C VAL A 26 -5.82 -6.62 -17.97
N GLY A 27 -4.94 -7.50 -18.46
CA GLY A 27 -5.33 -8.78 -19.01
C GLY A 27 -4.16 -9.76 -19.11
N TYR A 28 -4.45 -10.91 -19.71
CA TYR A 28 -3.48 -11.98 -19.96
C TYR A 28 -3.93 -12.83 -21.16
N VAL A 29 -2.97 -13.53 -21.76
CA VAL A 29 -3.20 -14.60 -22.74
C VAL A 29 -2.71 -15.89 -22.13
N ASN A 30 -3.53 -16.94 -22.22
CA ASN A 30 -3.16 -18.29 -21.83
C ASN A 30 -3.02 -19.20 -23.05
N ASN A 31 -2.07 -20.11 -22.98
CA ASN A 31 -2.02 -21.29 -23.83
C ASN A 31 -2.31 -22.50 -22.94
N GLU A 32 -3.48 -23.12 -23.12
CA GLU A 32 -4.02 -24.15 -22.23
C GLU A 32 -4.07 -23.68 -20.77
N GLU A 33 -3.33 -24.34 -19.87
CA GLU A 33 -3.23 -24.04 -18.44
C GLU A 33 -2.07 -23.10 -18.07
N VAL A 34 -1.27 -22.67 -19.05
CA VAL A 34 -0.07 -21.83 -18.83
C VAL A 34 -0.32 -20.40 -19.30
N ILE A 35 0.11 -19.43 -18.50
CA ILE A 35 0.09 -18.01 -18.90
C ILE A 35 1.23 -17.78 -19.88
N GLU A 36 0.90 -17.33 -21.09
CA GLU A 36 1.87 -17.02 -22.14
C GLU A 36 2.33 -15.56 -22.05
N SER A 37 1.40 -14.64 -21.77
CA SER A 37 1.69 -13.22 -21.65
C SER A 37 0.71 -12.47 -20.76
N LEU A 38 1.18 -11.37 -20.18
CA LEU A 38 0.32 -10.34 -19.59
C LEU A 38 0.05 -9.24 -20.63
N ILE A 39 -1.11 -8.60 -20.53
CA ILE A 39 -1.54 -7.53 -21.43
C ILE A 39 -1.64 -6.24 -20.61
N ASP A 40 -0.96 -5.19 -21.05
CA ASP A 40 -1.06 -3.87 -20.41
C ASP A 40 -2.24 -3.04 -20.95
N GLN A 41 -2.48 -1.88 -20.32
CA GLN A 41 -3.56 -0.97 -20.68
C GLN A 41 -3.44 -0.37 -22.10
N ASN A 42 -2.26 -0.48 -22.72
CA ASN A 42 -1.99 -0.04 -24.10
C ASN A 42 -2.04 -1.21 -25.10
N VAL A 43 -2.49 -2.40 -24.67
CA VAL A 43 -2.59 -3.62 -25.49
C VAL A 43 -1.22 -4.20 -25.89
N ASN A 44 -0.13 -3.81 -25.21
CA ASN A 44 1.15 -4.48 -25.39
C ASN A 44 1.13 -5.84 -24.68
N LYS A 45 1.81 -6.83 -25.29
CA LYS A 45 1.99 -8.16 -24.72
C LYS A 45 3.35 -8.28 -24.06
N TRP A 46 3.35 -8.75 -22.82
CA TRP A 46 4.54 -8.98 -22.00
C TRP A 46 4.69 -10.48 -21.76
N SER A 47 5.58 -11.11 -22.53
CA SER A 47 5.88 -12.55 -22.43
C SER A 47 7.05 -12.80 -21.49
N SER A 48 6.99 -13.90 -20.73
CA SER A 48 8.03 -14.34 -19.81
C SER A 48 7.84 -15.83 -19.52
N ASP A 49 8.92 -16.53 -19.16
CA ASP A 49 8.85 -17.91 -18.68
C ASP A 49 8.18 -17.99 -17.30
N ILE A 50 8.33 -16.95 -16.49
CA ILE A 50 7.82 -16.88 -15.11
C ILE A 50 7.16 -15.52 -14.88
N PHE A 51 5.98 -15.56 -14.26
CA PHE A 51 5.28 -14.37 -13.79
C PHE A 51 5.18 -14.39 -12.27
N VAL A 52 5.69 -13.34 -11.63
CA VAL A 52 5.51 -13.09 -10.19
C VAL A 52 4.63 -11.87 -10.02
N ILE A 53 3.45 -12.06 -9.43
CA ILE A 53 2.45 -11.00 -9.29
C ILE A 53 2.47 -10.46 -7.86
N ASN A 54 2.90 -9.21 -7.70
CA ASN A 54 2.92 -8.51 -6.41
C ASN A 54 1.75 -7.51 -6.21
N SER A 55 0.72 -7.62 -7.06
CA SER A 55 -0.56 -6.93 -6.83
C SER A 55 -1.31 -7.57 -5.65
N ASP A 56 -2.29 -6.85 -5.07
CA ASP A 56 -3.27 -7.48 -4.19
C ASP A 56 -3.87 -8.73 -4.89
N ALA A 57 -3.80 -9.86 -4.19
CA ALA A 57 -4.09 -11.15 -4.79
C ALA A 57 -5.59 -11.34 -5.05
N ALA A 58 -6.46 -10.78 -4.22
CA ALA A 58 -7.91 -10.87 -4.43
C ALA A 58 -8.32 -10.00 -5.62
N PHE A 59 -7.79 -8.77 -5.68
CA PHE A 59 -7.96 -7.86 -6.81
C PHE A 59 -7.50 -8.50 -8.11
N PHE A 60 -6.27 -9.01 -8.17
CA PHE A 60 -5.70 -9.53 -9.42
C PHE A 60 -6.46 -10.79 -9.89
N ARG A 61 -6.81 -11.69 -8.96
CA ARG A 61 -7.60 -12.89 -9.29
C ARG A 61 -9.01 -12.55 -9.76
N ASN A 62 -9.59 -11.46 -9.28
CA ASN A 62 -10.88 -10.95 -9.75
C ASN A 62 -10.74 -10.25 -11.11
N LYS A 63 -10.06 -9.11 -11.14
CA LYS A 63 -10.10 -8.18 -12.28
C LYS A 63 -9.34 -8.71 -13.49
N ILE A 64 -8.22 -9.39 -13.27
CA ILE A 64 -7.37 -9.88 -14.35
C ILE A 64 -7.75 -11.33 -14.69
N PHE A 65 -7.69 -12.24 -13.72
CA PHE A 65 -7.97 -13.66 -13.98
C PHE A 65 -9.45 -14.03 -14.04
N LYS A 66 -10.36 -13.14 -13.64
CA LYS A 66 -11.82 -13.39 -13.63
C LYS A 66 -12.19 -14.68 -12.90
N HIS A 67 -11.44 -15.00 -11.85
CA HIS A 67 -11.59 -16.23 -11.10
C HIS A 67 -12.89 -16.18 -10.27
N LYS A 68 -13.84 -17.06 -10.55
CA LYS A 68 -15.21 -17.04 -9.95
C LYS A 68 -15.23 -17.01 -8.41
N LYS A 69 -14.26 -17.63 -7.74
CA LYS A 69 -14.14 -17.60 -6.26
C LYS A 69 -13.86 -16.19 -5.69
N TYR A 70 -13.36 -15.28 -6.51
CA TYR A 70 -13.01 -13.90 -6.15
C TYR A 70 -13.94 -12.90 -6.84
N SER A 71 -15.15 -13.29 -7.23
CA SER A 71 -16.12 -12.35 -7.81
C SER A 71 -16.44 -11.20 -6.85
N ASP A 72 -16.87 -10.05 -7.37
CA ASP A 72 -17.18 -8.87 -6.55
C ASP A 72 -18.16 -9.21 -5.40
N ASN A 73 -19.20 -10.02 -5.66
CA ASN A 73 -20.13 -10.49 -4.62
C ASN A 73 -19.45 -11.30 -3.50
N ARG A 74 -18.47 -12.16 -3.85
CA ARG A 74 -17.73 -12.94 -2.86
C ARG A 74 -16.79 -12.06 -2.05
N LEU A 75 -16.13 -11.11 -2.71
CA LEU A 75 -15.24 -10.18 -2.03
C LEU A 75 -16.00 -9.24 -1.09
N SER A 76 -17.23 -8.83 -1.44
CA SER A 76 -18.07 -8.01 -0.56
C SER A 76 -18.54 -8.74 0.71
N GLU A 77 -18.56 -10.07 0.69
CA GLU A 77 -18.90 -10.92 1.85
C GLU A 77 -17.69 -11.18 2.76
N MET A 78 -16.47 -10.82 2.34
CA MET A 78 -15.26 -11.03 3.14
C MET A 78 -15.10 -9.98 4.23
N THR A 79 -14.53 -10.39 5.36
CA THR A 79 -14.08 -9.48 6.41
C THR A 79 -12.69 -8.96 6.06
N TRP A 80 -12.60 -7.65 5.76
CA TRP A 80 -11.34 -6.99 5.41
C TRP A 80 -10.70 -6.31 6.62
N THR A 81 -9.38 -6.20 6.60
CA THR A 81 -8.65 -5.36 7.54
C THR A 81 -9.04 -3.90 7.34
N MET A 82 -9.23 -3.18 8.43
CA MET A 82 -9.56 -1.75 8.37
C MET A 82 -8.39 -0.95 7.79
N GLY A 83 -8.72 0.01 6.92
CA GLY A 83 -7.76 0.99 6.44
C GLY A 83 -7.38 2.00 7.52
N TYR A 84 -6.41 2.85 7.21
CA TYR A 84 -6.00 3.96 8.06
C TYR A 84 -6.39 5.28 7.42
N LEU A 85 -6.91 6.20 8.23
CA LEU A 85 -7.01 7.60 7.85
C LEU A 85 -5.66 8.27 8.12
N THR A 86 -4.97 8.69 7.06
CA THR A 86 -3.65 9.34 7.15
C THR A 86 -3.73 10.78 6.67
N PHE A 87 -3.20 11.70 7.48
CA PHE A 87 -3.07 13.11 7.12
C PHE A 87 -1.60 13.53 7.13
N TYR A 88 -1.23 14.36 6.15
CA TYR A 88 0.07 15.01 6.11
C TYR A 88 -0.10 16.46 6.53
N ILE A 89 0.59 16.86 7.59
CA ILE A 89 0.45 18.19 8.20
C ILE A 89 1.80 18.90 8.16
N GLY A 90 1.85 20.04 7.45
CA GLY A 90 2.95 20.99 7.55
C GLY A 90 2.70 21.97 8.70
N LEU A 91 3.73 22.28 9.47
CA LEU A 91 3.64 23.17 10.64
C LEU A 91 4.69 24.26 10.53
N LYS A 92 4.33 25.52 10.71
CA LYS A 92 5.27 26.66 10.67
C LYS A 92 6.15 26.78 11.93
N CYS A 93 6.32 25.69 12.66
CA CYS A 93 7.10 25.67 13.88
C CYS A 93 7.72 24.29 14.11
N LYS A 94 8.81 24.28 14.89
CA LYS A 94 9.41 23.04 15.39
C LYS A 94 8.68 22.55 16.64
N LEU A 95 8.55 21.23 16.77
CA LEU A 95 7.99 20.56 17.95
C LEU A 95 9.13 19.89 18.74
N PRO A 96 9.87 20.61 19.60
CA PRO A 96 11.01 20.04 20.32
C PRO A 96 10.62 18.88 21.24
N GLN A 97 9.40 18.90 21.79
CA GLN A 97 8.89 17.98 22.81
C GLN A 97 8.42 16.62 22.31
N ILE A 98 8.37 16.39 21.00
CA ILE A 98 7.92 15.11 20.42
C ILE A 98 9.08 14.39 19.73
N TYR A 99 8.95 13.07 19.64
CA TYR A 99 9.93 12.17 19.03
C TYR A 99 9.64 11.94 17.54
N HIS A 100 10.50 11.16 16.88
CA HIS A 100 10.27 10.75 15.48
C HIS A 100 9.01 9.86 15.35
N HIS A 101 8.74 9.01 16.35
CA HIS A 101 7.57 8.13 16.41
C HIS A 101 6.80 8.41 17.71
N ASN A 102 5.50 8.69 17.60
CA ASN A 102 4.67 9.02 18.77
C ASN A 102 3.33 8.30 18.66
N TYR A 103 2.95 7.60 19.72
CA TYR A 103 1.68 6.91 19.83
C TYR A 103 0.83 7.60 20.90
N TYR A 104 -0.39 8.00 20.53
CA TYR A 104 -1.34 8.65 21.41
C TYR A 104 -2.48 7.67 21.68
N LEU A 105 -2.30 6.89 22.74
CA LEU A 105 -3.19 5.81 23.15
C LEU A 105 -3.77 6.13 24.53
N GLY A 106 -4.96 5.59 24.82
CA GLY A 106 -5.49 5.51 26.18
C GLY A 106 -5.29 4.12 26.79
N ASN A 107 -5.90 3.91 27.96
CA ASN A 107 -5.67 2.71 28.77
C ASN A 107 -6.63 1.54 28.47
N ASN A 108 -7.58 1.69 27.53
CA ASN A 108 -8.60 0.69 27.19
C ASN A 108 -8.44 0.16 25.75
N TYR A 109 -7.22 -0.18 25.34
CA TYR A 109 -6.92 -0.57 23.96
C TYR A 109 -7.77 -1.75 23.45
N GLU A 110 -7.97 -2.79 24.26
CA GLU A 110 -8.75 -3.97 23.87
C GLU A 110 -10.22 -3.62 23.59
N GLU A 111 -10.85 -2.85 24.48
CA GLU A 111 -12.22 -2.36 24.31
C GLU A 111 -12.33 -1.47 23.06
N TYR A 112 -11.39 -0.54 22.89
CA TYR A 112 -11.32 0.36 21.74
C TYR A 112 -11.21 -0.42 20.42
N ALA A 113 -10.30 -1.39 20.33
CA ALA A 113 -10.10 -2.21 19.14
C ALA A 113 -11.36 -3.05 18.81
N ASN A 114 -11.96 -3.67 19.83
CA ASN A 114 -13.20 -4.43 19.66
C ASN A 114 -14.35 -3.54 19.18
N ASN A 115 -14.48 -2.33 19.73
CA ASN A 115 -15.55 -1.42 19.36
C ASN A 115 -15.41 -0.95 17.92
N ILE A 116 -14.22 -0.58 17.45
CA ILE A 116 -14.04 -0.14 16.05
C ILE A 116 -14.30 -1.29 15.07
N MET A 117 -13.88 -2.51 15.40
CA MET A 117 -14.15 -3.66 14.54
C MET A 117 -15.64 -3.99 14.42
N GLN A 118 -16.44 -3.74 15.47
CA GLN A 118 -17.88 -4.02 15.50
C GLN A 118 -18.74 -2.84 15.04
N ASN A 119 -18.32 -1.61 15.37
CA ASN A 119 -19.02 -0.36 15.13
C ASN A 119 -18.02 0.70 14.62
N PRO A 120 -17.61 0.59 13.34
CA PRO A 120 -16.58 1.46 12.77
C PRO A 120 -16.99 2.95 12.75
N ASP A 121 -18.29 3.24 12.75
CA ASP A 121 -18.84 4.62 12.78
C ASP A 121 -18.96 5.19 14.20
N SER A 122 -18.48 4.48 15.22
CA SER A 122 -18.54 4.99 16.60
C SER A 122 -17.66 6.22 16.77
N LEU A 123 -18.26 7.33 17.25
CA LEU A 123 -17.58 8.57 17.58
C LEU A 123 -16.78 8.41 18.88
N GLN A 124 -15.69 7.65 18.82
CA GLN A 124 -14.73 7.55 19.91
C GLN A 124 -13.53 8.48 19.67
N LYS A 125 -12.88 8.91 20.76
CA LYS A 125 -11.61 9.63 20.65
C LYS A 125 -10.60 8.71 19.94
N PRO A 126 -10.04 9.11 18.78
CA PRO A 126 -9.20 8.21 18.02
C PRO A 126 -7.88 7.98 18.74
N TYR A 127 -7.40 6.74 18.66
CA TYR A 127 -6.01 6.41 18.91
C TYR A 127 -5.27 6.61 17.60
N TYR A 128 -4.16 7.34 17.67
CA TYR A 128 -3.45 7.73 16.47
C TYR A 128 -1.95 7.74 16.69
N TYR A 129 -1.27 7.68 15.56
CA TYR A 129 0.16 7.65 15.45
C TYR A 129 0.62 8.89 14.68
N VAL A 130 1.65 9.55 15.20
CA VAL A 130 2.29 10.71 14.56
C VAL A 130 3.74 10.37 14.28
N ASN A 131 4.10 10.46 13.00
CA ASN A 131 5.47 10.37 12.53
C ASN A 131 6.01 11.76 12.18
N VAL A 132 7.19 12.10 12.69
CA VAL A 132 7.81 13.43 12.50
C VAL A 132 9.12 13.25 11.75
N LEU A 133 9.03 13.13 10.42
CA LEU A 133 10.17 12.86 9.54
C LEU A 133 11.28 13.91 9.72
N SER A 134 10.91 15.19 9.81
CA SER A 134 11.84 16.32 9.93
C SER A 134 12.72 16.33 11.18
N LYS A 135 12.46 15.44 12.16
CA LYS A 135 13.33 15.27 13.32
C LYS A 135 14.72 14.76 12.97
N HIS A 136 14.82 13.87 11.97
CA HIS A 136 16.08 13.25 11.55
C HIS A 136 16.39 13.53 10.07
N ASN A 137 15.41 14.04 9.33
CA ASN A 137 15.48 14.28 7.90
C ASN A 137 15.09 15.74 7.62
N ILE A 138 16.04 16.66 7.80
CA ILE A 138 15.76 18.10 7.75
C ILE A 138 15.19 18.55 6.40
N GLU A 139 15.47 17.80 5.33
CA GLU A 139 14.93 18.01 3.98
C GLU A 139 13.43 17.71 3.86
N CYS A 140 12.82 17.02 4.84
CA CYS A 140 11.40 16.71 4.83
C CYS A 140 10.49 17.87 5.27
N ALA A 141 11.04 19.02 5.68
CA ALA A 141 10.29 20.23 6.00
C ALA A 141 11.15 21.50 5.72
N PRO A 142 10.53 22.66 5.44
CA PRO A 142 11.23 23.94 5.36
C PRO A 142 12.00 24.30 6.64
N GLU A 143 12.96 25.22 6.52
CA GLU A 143 13.63 25.79 7.68
C GLU A 143 12.63 26.52 8.58
N GLY A 144 12.62 26.18 9.87
CA GLY A 144 11.68 26.73 10.85
C GLY A 144 10.38 25.93 11.01
N GLY A 145 10.10 25.02 10.07
CA GLY A 145 8.88 24.21 10.02
C GLY A 145 8.18 24.32 8.67
#